data_AF-A0A842RJB3-F1
#
_entry.id   AF-A0A842RJB3-F1
#
_cell.length_a   1.000
_cell.length_b   1.000
_cell.length_c   1.000
_cell.angle_alpha   90.00
_cell.angle_beta   90.00
_cell.angle_gamma   90.00
#
_symmetry.space_group_name_H-M   'P 1'
#
loop_
_entity.id
_entity.type
_entity.pdbx_description
1 polymer ?
#
loop_
_entity_poly.entity_id
_entity_poly.type
_entity_poly.pdbx_seq_one_letter_code
_entity_poly.pdbx_strand_id
1 'polypeptide(L)'
;MAIGLRNKVNVEGLGRIVNGLRRFNKETKSRVILAMQEAVILVEADAKRLMSRGSLRAVDTGRLRASLTSKVHTTVNKGYVLGEVGTNVHYGIYVHEGTKKMSERPFLTEALKRNKKNIQIILRGAYRQ
;
A
#
# COMPACT_ATOMS: atom_id res chain seq x y z
N MET A 1 -37.79 -47.32 12.86
CA MET A 1 -36.31 -47.23 12.91
C MET A 1 -35.91 -45.77 12.73
N ALA A 2 -35.23 -45.21 13.73
CA ALA A 2 -34.52 -43.93 13.81
C ALA A 2 -35.21 -42.62 13.34
N ILE A 3 -35.61 -41.85 14.35
CA ILE A 3 -36.08 -40.46 14.32
C ILE A 3 -34.88 -39.53 14.04
N GLY A 4 -34.96 -38.70 13.01
CA GLY A 4 -33.94 -37.71 12.64
C GLY A 4 -34.45 -36.28 12.72
N LEU A 5 -34.99 -35.86 13.88
CA LEU A 5 -35.33 -34.46 14.14
C LEU A 5 -34.04 -33.65 14.31
N ARG A 6 -33.53 -33.05 13.22
CA ARG A 6 -32.52 -31.98 13.31
C ARG A 6 -33.19 -30.75 13.91
N ASN A 7 -33.08 -30.58 15.22
CA ASN A 7 -33.42 -29.32 15.89
C ASN A 7 -32.55 -28.20 15.34
N LYS A 8 -33.10 -27.38 14.43
CA LYS A 8 -32.53 -26.09 14.05
C LYS A 8 -32.77 -25.13 15.21
N VAL A 9 -31.75 -24.93 16.06
CA VAL A 9 -31.79 -23.88 17.08
C VAL A 9 -31.73 -22.53 16.36
N ASN A 10 -32.86 -21.84 16.25
CA ASN A 10 -32.93 -20.49 15.71
C ASN A 10 -32.62 -19.52 16.85
N VAL A 11 -31.37 -19.07 16.93
CA VAL A 11 -30.96 -18.10 17.96
C VAL A 11 -31.35 -16.70 17.46
N GLU A 12 -32.41 -16.15 18.04
CA GLU A 12 -32.82 -14.77 17.78
C GLU A 12 -31.66 -13.81 18.05
N GLY A 13 -31.26 -13.01 17.05
CA GLY A 13 -30.18 -12.03 17.17
C GLY A 13 -28.84 -12.41 16.54
N LEU A 14 -28.58 -13.70 16.24
CA LEU A 14 -27.32 -14.12 15.59
C LEU A 14 -27.14 -13.47 14.20
N GLY A 15 -28.24 -13.30 13.46
CA GLY A 15 -28.23 -12.58 12.18
C GLY A 15 -27.81 -11.10 12.30
N ARG A 16 -28.14 -10.43 13.41
CA ARG A 16 -27.71 -9.05 13.66
C ARG A 16 -26.19 -8.98 13.88
N ILE A 17 -25.64 -9.91 14.65
CA ILE A 17 -24.19 -10.00 14.91
C ILE A 17 -23.43 -10.31 13.61
N VAL A 18 -23.89 -11.29 12.83
CA VAL A 18 -23.24 -11.64 11.55
C VAL A 18 -23.26 -10.47 10.57
N ASN A 19 -24.38 -9.75 10.46
CA ASN A 19 -24.47 -8.58 9.60
C ASN A 19 -23.62 -7.40 10.10
N GLY A 20 -23.57 -7.18 11.41
CA GLY A 20 -22.69 -6.20 12.03
C GLY A 20 -21.21 -6.49 11.74
N LEU A 21 -20.80 -7.75 11.93
CA LEU A 21 -19.43 -8.20 11.66
C LEU A 21 -19.05 -8.05 10.18
N ARG A 22 -19.98 -8.37 9.26
CA ARG A 22 -19.77 -8.18 7.81
C ARG A 22 -19.57 -6.71 7.44
N ARG A 23 -20.36 -5.80 8.02
CA ARG A 23 -20.22 -4.35 7.81
C ARG A 23 -18.91 -3.84 8.36
N PHE A 24 -18.60 -4.17 9.61
CA PHE A 24 -17.33 -3.82 10.25
C PHE A 24 -16.14 -4.25 9.38
N ASN A 25 -16.09 -5.52 8.96
CA ASN A 25 -15.02 -6.03 8.11
C ASN A 25 -14.92 -5.27 6.76
N LYS A 26 -16.05 -4.91 6.14
CA LYS A 26 -16.04 -4.12 4.89
C LYS A 26 -15.47 -2.72 5.12
N GLU A 27 -15.89 -2.04 6.19
CA GLU A 27 -15.42 -0.71 6.54
C GLU A 27 -13.93 -0.69 6.90
N THR A 28 -13.48 -1.64 7.73
CA THR A 28 -12.06 -1.80 8.06
C THR A 28 -11.24 -2.04 6.80
N LYS A 29 -11.70 -2.90 5.87
CA LYS A 29 -11.01 -3.12 4.59
C LYS A 29 -10.88 -1.84 3.78
N SER A 30 -11.97 -1.09 3.62
CA SER A 30 -11.95 0.18 2.89
C SER A 30 -10.97 1.18 3.52
N ARG A 31 -10.95 1.28 4.86
CA ARG A 31 -10.03 2.17 5.58
C ARG A 31 -8.57 1.77 5.41
N VAL A 32 -8.25 0.47 5.48
CA VAL A 32 -6.89 -0.03 5.24
C VAL A 32 -6.43 0.25 3.81
N ILE A 33 -7.32 0.13 2.82
CA ILE A 33 -7.00 0.46 1.42
C ILE A 33 -6.70 1.95 1.27
N LEU A 34 -7.52 2.84 1.85
CA LEU A 34 -7.31 4.28 1.81
C LEU A 34 -6.00 4.68 2.50
N ALA A 35 -5.72 4.11 3.67
CA ALA A 35 -4.47 4.34 4.40
C ALA A 35 -3.25 3.85 3.60
N MET A 36 -3.37 2.71 2.90
CA MET A 36 -2.30 2.24 2.02
C MET A 36 -2.11 3.19 0.83
N GLN A 37 -3.18 3.70 0.22
CA GLN A 37 -3.11 4.67 -0.86
C GLN A 37 -2.39 5.95 -0.42
N GLU A 38 -2.73 6.48 0.75
CA GLU A 38 -2.07 7.65 1.32
C GLU A 38 -0.57 7.38 1.55
N ALA A 39 -0.23 6.21 2.12
CA ALA A 39 1.15 5.83 2.39
C ALA A 39 2.00 5.73 1.10
N VAL A 40 1.48 5.13 0.03
CA VAL A 40 2.23 5.01 -1.24
C VAL A 40 2.36 6.35 -1.97
N ILE A 41 1.34 7.22 -1.89
CA ILE A 41 1.39 8.58 -2.44
C ILE A 41 2.47 9.39 -1.73
N LEU A 42 2.57 9.28 -0.39
CA LEU A 42 3.61 9.93 0.38
C LEU A 42 5.02 9.51 -0.09
N VAL A 43 5.23 8.21 -0.30
CA VAL A 43 6.51 7.66 -0.79
C VAL A 43 6.81 8.13 -2.21
N GLU A 44 5.82 8.12 -3.11
CA GLU A 44 5.97 8.60 -4.48
C GLU A 44 6.35 10.09 -4.51
N ALA A 45 5.67 10.91 -3.72
CA ALA A 45 5.93 12.34 -3.62
C ALA A 45 7.36 12.62 -3.10
N ASP A 46 7.80 11.89 -2.07
CA ASP A 46 9.15 12.05 -1.53
C ASP A 46 10.22 11.56 -2.51
N ALA A 47 9.98 10.44 -3.21
CA ALA A 47 10.87 9.96 -4.26
C ALA A 47 11.03 11.01 -5.38
N LYS A 48 9.92 11.61 -5.84
CA LYS A 48 9.95 12.70 -6.83
C LYS A 48 10.72 13.92 -6.33
N ARG A 49 10.63 14.24 -5.03
CA ARG A 49 11.37 15.34 -4.39
C ARG A 49 12.87 15.05 -4.33
N LEU A 50 13.25 13.86 -3.90
CA LEU A 50 14.64 13.37 -3.85
C LEU A 50 15.30 13.40 -5.22
N MET A 51 14.58 12.99 -6.27
CA MET A 51 15.08 13.06 -7.63
C MET A 51 15.30 14.49 -8.13
N SER A 52 14.59 15.47 -7.59
CA SER A 52 14.63 16.85 -8.09
C SER A 52 15.72 17.70 -7.43
N ARG A 53 16.18 17.34 -6.23
CA ARG A 53 17.08 18.18 -5.42
C ARG A 53 18.05 17.33 -4.58
N GLY A 54 19.20 17.90 -4.25
CA GLY A 54 20.19 17.27 -3.37
C GLY A 54 21.07 16.24 -4.08
N SER A 55 21.70 15.36 -3.29
CA SER A 55 22.66 14.36 -3.77
C SER A 55 22.06 13.26 -4.65
N LEU A 56 20.75 13.03 -4.54
CA LEU A 56 20.01 12.02 -5.32
C LEU A 56 19.39 12.59 -6.60
N ARG A 57 19.79 13.79 -7.01
CA ARG A 57 19.23 14.45 -8.20
C ARG A 57 19.40 13.55 -9.43
N ALA A 58 18.28 13.17 -10.02
CA ALA A 58 18.16 12.20 -11.11
C ALA A 58 17.22 12.71 -12.22
N VAL A 59 17.22 14.02 -12.45
CA VAL A 59 16.38 14.69 -13.46
C VAL A 59 17.26 15.22 -14.57
N ASP A 60 17.04 14.65 -15.75
CA ASP A 60 17.51 15.16 -17.03
C ASP A 60 16.33 15.84 -17.77
N THR A 61 15.58 15.09 -18.60
CA THR A 61 14.33 15.55 -19.24
C THR A 61 13.11 15.53 -18.32
N GLY A 62 13.21 14.88 -17.16
CA GLY A 62 12.10 14.69 -16.22
C GLY A 62 11.19 13.49 -16.51
N ARG A 63 11.39 12.74 -17.60
CA ARG A 63 10.59 11.55 -17.95
C ARG A 63 10.53 10.52 -16.82
N LEU A 64 11.69 10.16 -16.25
CA LEU A 64 11.77 9.18 -15.16
C LEU A 64 10.98 9.65 -13.93
N ARG A 65 11.16 10.91 -13.53
CA ARG A 65 10.41 11.50 -12.40
C ARG A 65 8.90 11.49 -12.65
N ALA A 66 8.46 11.84 -13.87
CA ALA A 66 7.05 11.87 -14.22
C ALA A 66 6.43 10.46 -14.28
N SER A 67 7.21 9.45 -14.66
CA SER A 67 6.77 8.05 -14.73
C SER A 67 6.64 7.33 -13.39
N LEU A 68 7.14 7.93 -12.29
CA LEU A 68 6.95 7.38 -10.96
C LEU A 68 5.47 7.41 -10.60
N THR A 69 4.91 6.24 -10.36
CA THR A 69 3.50 6.03 -10.03
C THR A 69 3.37 5.05 -8.88
N SER A 70 2.33 5.26 -8.09
CA SER A 70 1.92 4.40 -6.99
C SER A 70 0.63 3.66 -7.34
N LYS A 71 0.53 2.40 -6.91
CA LYS A 71 -0.64 1.54 -7.11
C LYS A 71 -0.91 0.75 -5.84
N VAL A 72 -2.19 0.51 -5.56
CA VAL A 72 -2.61 -0.35 -4.46
C VAL A 72 -3.35 -1.55 -5.03
N HIS A 73 -2.83 -2.73 -4.75
CA HIS A 73 -3.40 -4.01 -5.15
C HIS A 73 -4.15 -4.62 -3.97
N THR A 74 -5.45 -4.80 -4.13
CA THR A 74 -6.27 -5.53 -3.16
C THR A 74 -6.43 -6.96 -3.65
N THR A 75 -5.63 -7.89 -3.12
CA THR A 75 -5.86 -9.29 -3.44
C THR A 75 -6.90 -9.85 -2.48
N VAL A 76 -8.15 -9.87 -2.94
CA VAL A 76 -9.34 -10.31 -2.18
C VAL A 76 -9.15 -11.70 -1.55
N ASN A 77 -8.32 -12.56 -2.16
CA ASN A 77 -8.10 -13.94 -1.73
C ASN A 77 -6.87 -14.17 -0.84
N LYS A 78 -5.97 -13.20 -0.68
CA LYS A 78 -4.70 -13.39 0.04
C LYS A 78 -4.61 -12.69 1.40
N GLY A 79 -5.64 -11.94 1.79
CA GLY A 79 -5.72 -11.35 3.13
C GLY A 79 -4.76 -10.18 3.40
N TYR A 80 -4.07 -9.65 2.39
CA TYR A 80 -3.20 -8.49 2.51
C TYR A 80 -3.49 -7.44 1.42
N VAL A 81 -3.11 -6.19 1.72
CA VAL A 81 -3.12 -5.07 0.78
C VAL A 81 -1.68 -4.74 0.43
N LEU A 82 -1.36 -4.68 -0.87
CA LEU A 82 -0.02 -4.39 -1.37
C LEU A 82 0.01 -2.98 -1.95
N GLY A 83 0.89 -2.13 -1.42
CA GLY A 83 1.25 -0.85 -2.01
C GLY A 83 2.52 -0.99 -2.85
N GLU A 84 2.46 -0.60 -4.13
CA GLU A 84 3.57 -0.62 -5.06
C GLU A 84 3.90 0.81 -5.48
N VAL A 85 5.19 1.17 -5.50
CA VAL A 85 5.68 2.45 -6.05
C VAL A 85 6.82 2.12 -6.99
N GLY A 86 6.71 2.58 -8.24
CA GLY A 86 7.70 2.25 -9.24
C GLY A 86 7.54 3.05 -10.52
N THR A 87 8.31 2.64 -11.53
CA THR A 87 8.32 3.25 -12.85
C THR A 87 8.28 2.15 -13.91
N ASN A 88 7.66 2.44 -15.05
CA ASN A 88 7.73 1.61 -16.25
C ASN A 88 8.90 1.98 -17.18
N VAL A 89 9.77 2.90 -16.77
CA VAL A 89 10.90 3.35 -17.56
C VAL A 89 12.09 2.41 -17.33
N HIS A 90 12.48 1.69 -18.38
CA HIS A 90 13.52 0.65 -18.32
C HIS A 90 14.83 1.13 -17.72
N TYR A 91 15.30 2.33 -18.10
CA TYR A 91 16.57 2.84 -17.56
C TYR A 91 16.51 3.29 -16.10
N GLY A 92 15.31 3.32 -15.49
CA GLY A 92 15.12 3.77 -14.11
C GLY A 92 15.91 2.95 -13.10
N ILE A 93 16.04 1.63 -13.32
CA ILE A 93 16.81 0.76 -12.42
C ILE A 93 18.30 1.12 -12.42
N TYR A 94 18.88 1.45 -13.59
CA TYR A 94 20.28 1.84 -13.70
C TYR A 94 20.55 3.18 -13.04
N VAL A 95 19.57 4.07 -12.99
CA VAL A 95 19.66 5.34 -12.25
C VAL A 95 19.58 5.11 -10.75
N HIS A 96 18.71 4.20 -10.32
CA HIS A 96 18.48 3.89 -8.92
C HIS A 96 19.65 3.13 -8.29
N GLU A 97 20.09 2.02 -8.91
CA GLU A 97 21.19 1.15 -8.45
C GLU A 97 22.58 1.60 -8.92
N GLY A 98 22.65 2.54 -9.86
CA GLY A 98 23.91 2.96 -10.47
C GLY A 98 24.45 1.97 -11.50
N THR A 99 25.59 2.33 -12.09
CA THR A 99 26.32 1.52 -13.08
C THR A 99 27.82 1.74 -12.91
N LYS A 100 28.65 0.99 -13.64
CA LYS A 100 30.12 1.22 -13.67
C LYS A 100 30.51 2.67 -14.00
N LYS A 101 29.66 3.40 -14.74
CA LYS A 101 29.94 4.78 -15.22
C LYS A 101 29.20 5.86 -14.41
N MET A 102 28.37 5.50 -13.45
CA MET A 102 27.50 6.44 -12.73
C MET A 102 27.16 5.92 -11.34
N SER A 103 27.34 6.74 -10.31
CA SER A 103 26.97 6.39 -8.94
C SER A 103 25.46 6.13 -8.79
N GLU A 104 25.11 5.29 -7.82
CA GLU A 104 23.73 5.01 -7.45
C GLU A 104 22.99 6.26 -6.97
N ARG A 105 21.68 6.31 -7.24
CA ARG A 105 20.78 7.34 -6.74
C ARG A 105 19.53 6.64 -6.22
N PRO A 106 19.58 6.02 -5.03
CA PRO A 106 18.54 5.11 -4.54
C PRO A 106 17.25 5.81 -4.06
N PHE A 107 16.62 6.62 -4.92
CA PHE A 107 15.52 7.53 -4.58
C PHE A 107 14.28 6.80 -4.04
N LEU A 108 13.94 5.59 -4.50
CA LEU A 108 12.80 4.82 -3.97
C LEU A 108 13.09 4.25 -2.58
N THR A 109 14.30 3.73 -2.40
CA THR A 109 14.74 3.09 -1.15
C THR A 109 14.83 4.14 -0.05
N GLU A 110 15.40 5.30 -0.37
CA GLU A 110 15.52 6.41 0.57
C GLU A 110 14.15 7.04 0.89
N ALA A 111 13.26 7.19 -0.08
CA ALA A 111 11.89 7.65 0.17
C ALA A 111 11.14 6.69 1.11
N LEU A 112 11.27 5.38 0.89
CA LEU A 112 10.64 4.37 1.74
C LEU A 112 11.22 4.40 3.17
N LYS A 113 12.55 4.47 3.31
CA LYS A 113 13.22 4.55 4.62
C LYS A 113 12.80 5.80 5.39
N ARG A 114 12.82 6.98 4.75
CA ARG A 114 12.43 8.26 5.37
C ARG A 114 11.00 8.27 5.87
N ASN A 115 10.09 7.64 5.11
CA ASN A 115 8.68 7.64 5.44
C ASN A 115 8.24 6.43 6.27
N LYS A 116 9.12 5.51 6.66
CA LYS A 116 8.79 4.30 7.42
C LYS A 116 7.91 4.57 8.64
N LYS A 117 8.25 5.60 9.45
CA LYS A 117 7.46 5.97 10.64
C LYS A 117 6.07 6.52 10.27
N ASN A 118 6.01 7.39 9.26
CA ASN A 118 4.74 7.98 8.79
C ASN A 118 3.80 6.91 8.23
N ILE A 119 4.33 5.97 7.43
CA ILE A 119 3.59 4.82 6.92
C ILE A 119 3.01 4.01 8.09
N GLN A 120 3.80 3.73 9.13
CA GLN A 120 3.30 3.01 10.31
C GLN A 120 2.19 3.78 11.04
N ILE A 121 2.28 5.11 11.13
CA ILE A 121 1.25 5.96 11.75
C ILE A 121 -0.05 5.90 10.94
N ILE A 122 0.03 6.14 9.62
CA ILE A 122 -1.11 6.11 8.70
C ILE A 122 -1.83 4.76 8.78
N LEU A 123 -1.07 3.66 8.68
CA LEU A 123 -1.65 2.31 8.70
C LEU A 123 -2.25 1.95 10.07
N ARG A 124 -1.63 2.34 11.18
CA ARG A 124 -2.19 2.12 12.53
C ARG A 124 -3.47 2.91 12.76
N GLY A 125 -3.56 4.12 12.19
CA GLY A 125 -4.77 4.95 12.22
C GLY A 125 -5.99 4.26 11.59
N ALA A 126 -5.77 3.36 10.62
CA ALA A 126 -6.86 2.58 10.03
C ALA A 126 -7.48 1.54 10.97
N TYR A 127 -6.74 1.07 12.00
CA TYR A 127 -7.17 0.01 12.92
C TYR A 127 -7.70 0.51 14.26
N ARG A 128 -7.22 1.66 14.75
CA ARG A 128 -7.57 2.18 16.09
C ARG A 128 -8.90 2.94 16.05
N GLN A 129 -10.01 2.20 16.18
CA GLN A 129 -11.30 2.71 16.68
C GLN A 129 -11.93 1.66 17.58
#